data_AF-U2YTJ2-F1
#
_entry.id   AF-U2YTJ2-F1
#
_cell.length_a   1.000
_cell.length_b   1.000
_cell.length_c   1.000
_cell.angle_alpha   90.00
_cell.angle_beta   90.00
_cell.angle_gamma   90.00
#
_symmetry.space_group_name_H-M   'P 1'
#
loop_
_entity.id
_entity.type
_entity.pdbx_description
1 polymer ?
#
loop_
_entity_poly.entity_id
_entity_poly.type
_entity_poly.pdbx_seq_one_letter_code
_entity_poly.pdbx_strand_id
1 'polypeptide(L)'
;MTEEGEEGEEFVARLRRYGILGDSDELDAVLSLDVTDVLERRLQTVAYRKGLANTPQQARQFVTHGHVTVGDSRVTAPSRTVAVAEEDDVAFDETSPLTDELHPARADNQE
;
A
#
# COMPACT_ATOMS: atom_id res chain seq x y z
N MET A 1 17.60 -29.99 -2.40
CA MET A 1 16.90 -28.94 -3.16
C MET A 1 17.99 -28.22 -3.95
N THR A 2 17.78 -27.90 -5.23
CA THR A 2 18.77 -27.21 -6.07
C THR A 2 18.74 -25.71 -5.76
N GLU A 3 19.86 -25.00 -5.87
CA GLU A 3 19.94 -23.52 -5.66
C GLU A 3 18.85 -22.77 -6.46
N GLU A 4 18.60 -23.19 -7.70
CA GLU A 4 17.55 -22.61 -8.57
C GLU A 4 16.13 -22.74 -7.98
N GLY A 5 15.87 -23.78 -7.20
CA GLY A 5 14.58 -23.97 -6.52
C GLY A 5 14.41 -23.04 -5.32
N GLU A 6 15.50 -22.77 -4.60
CA GLU A 6 15.52 -21.89 -3.42
C GLU A 6 15.30 -20.43 -3.82
N GLU A 7 15.92 -19.97 -4.92
CA GLU A 7 15.70 -18.63 -5.48
C GLU A 7 14.25 -18.41 -5.94
N GLY A 8 13.63 -19.43 -6.55
CA GLY A 8 12.23 -19.39 -6.97
C GLY A 8 11.26 -19.26 -5.80
N GLU A 9 11.51 -20.02 -4.72
CA GLU A 9 10.72 -19.94 -3.49
C GLU A 9 10.86 -18.57 -2.81
N GLU A 10 12.07 -18.01 -2.73
CA GLU A 10 12.31 -16.67 -2.17
C GLU A 10 11.58 -15.58 -2.98
N PHE A 11 11.63 -15.69 -4.31
CA PHE A 11 10.94 -14.76 -5.20
C PHE A 11 9.42 -14.77 -4.98
N VAL A 12 8.81 -15.96 -4.93
CA VAL A 12 7.37 -16.12 -4.65
C VAL A 12 7.02 -15.60 -3.25
N ALA A 13 7.85 -15.89 -2.25
CA ALA A 13 7.65 -15.39 -0.89
C ALA A 13 7.65 -13.86 -0.83
N ARG A 14 8.50 -13.20 -1.62
CA ARG A 14 8.55 -11.73 -1.71
C ARG A 14 7.29 -11.16 -2.35
N LEU A 15 6.77 -11.77 -3.41
CA LEU A 15 5.53 -11.33 -4.05
C LEU A 15 4.32 -11.49 -3.12
N ARG A 16 4.24 -12.60 -2.37
CA ARG A 16 3.22 -12.82 -1.34
C ARG A 16 3.30 -11.80 -0.21
N ARG A 17 4.51 -11.45 0.26
CA ARG A 17 4.71 -10.41 1.27
C ARG A 17 4.10 -9.07 0.85
N TYR A 18 4.18 -8.73 -0.42
CA TYR A 18 3.57 -7.52 -0.97
C TYR A 18 2.12 -7.70 -1.39
N GLY A 19 1.54 -8.91 -1.32
CA GLY A 19 0.15 -9.16 -1.71
C GLY A 19 -0.08 -9.05 -3.22
N ILE A 20 0.99 -9.22 -4.02
CA ILE A 20 0.89 -9.29 -5.49
C ILE A 20 0.44 -10.69 -5.91
N LEU A 21 0.88 -11.70 -5.16
CA LEU A 21 0.38 -13.08 -5.25
C LEU A 21 -0.37 -13.43 -3.98
N GLY A 22 -1.43 -14.22 -4.11
CA GLY A 22 -2.13 -14.85 -3.01
C GLY A 22 -1.35 -16.02 -2.39
N ASP A 23 -1.79 -16.45 -1.22
CA ASP A 23 -1.14 -17.53 -0.46
C ASP A 23 -1.16 -18.88 -1.19
N SER A 24 -2.16 -19.11 -2.04
CA SER A 24 -2.33 -20.32 -2.84
C SER A 24 -1.64 -20.29 -4.20
N ASP A 25 -1.12 -19.14 -4.63
CA ASP A 25 -0.57 -19.00 -5.98
C ASP A 25 0.81 -19.65 -6.11
N GLU A 26 1.00 -20.43 -7.16
CA GLU A 26 2.26 -21.09 -7.50
C GLU A 26 3.13 -20.20 -8.40
N LEU A 27 4.38 -20.63 -8.66
CA LEU A 27 5.34 -19.86 -9.46
C LEU A 27 4.83 -19.49 -10.87
N ASP A 28 4.01 -20.35 -11.48
CA ASP A 28 3.45 -20.10 -12.82
C ASP A 28 2.52 -18.87 -12.86
N ALA A 29 1.86 -18.55 -11.75
CA ALA A 29 0.97 -17.39 -11.64
C ALA A 29 1.69 -16.05 -11.86
N VAL A 30 3.02 -16.03 -11.70
CA VAL A 30 3.86 -14.85 -12.00
C VAL A 30 3.71 -14.42 -13.46
N LEU A 31 3.55 -15.39 -14.38
CA LEU A 31 3.47 -15.12 -15.81
C LEU A 31 2.13 -14.48 -16.22
N SER A 32 1.11 -14.57 -15.36
CA SER A 32 -0.19 -13.95 -15.55
C SER A 32 -0.34 -12.58 -14.86
N LEU A 33 0.71 -12.08 -14.19
CA LEU A 33 0.65 -10.78 -13.51
C LEU A 33 0.55 -9.62 -14.50
N ASP A 34 -0.32 -8.68 -14.17
CA ASP A 34 -0.46 -7.40 -14.86
C ASP A 34 0.26 -6.28 -14.10
N VAL A 35 0.57 -5.20 -14.82
CA VAL A 35 1.16 -4.00 -14.21
C VAL A 35 0.24 -3.41 -13.13
N THR A 36 -1.07 -3.58 -13.29
CA THR A 36 -2.08 -3.12 -12.33
C THR A 36 -1.85 -3.73 -10.96
N ASP A 37 -1.55 -5.03 -10.86
CA ASP A 37 -1.35 -5.73 -9.58
C ASP A 37 -0.25 -5.07 -8.73
N VAL A 38 0.82 -4.63 -9.39
CA VAL A 38 1.92 -3.92 -8.73
C VAL A 38 1.52 -2.49 -8.34
N LEU A 39 0.77 -1.80 -9.20
CA LEU A 39 0.32 -0.43 -8.95
C LEU A 39 -0.71 -0.34 -7.83
N GLU A 40 -1.46 -1.41 -7.58
CA GLU A 40 -2.41 -1.52 -6.49
C GLU A 40 -1.76 -1.50 -5.12
N ARG A 41 -0.51 -2.00 -5.01
CA ARG A 41 0.24 -2.07 -3.76
C ARG A 41 1.01 -0.79 -3.40
N ARG A 42 0.83 0.29 -4.18
CA ARG A 42 1.44 1.59 -3.90
C ARG A 42 0.73 2.29 -2.76
N LEU A 43 1.50 2.99 -1.91
CA LEU A 43 0.96 3.76 -0.79
C LEU A 43 -0.15 4.74 -1.20
N GLN A 44 -0.03 5.38 -2.37
CA GLN A 44 -1.09 6.23 -2.92
C GLN A 44 -2.41 5.47 -3.12
N THR A 45 -2.35 4.28 -3.72
CA THR A 45 -3.52 3.46 -4.02
C THR A 45 -4.11 2.85 -2.74
N VAL A 46 -3.24 2.37 -1.85
CA VAL A 46 -3.62 1.85 -0.53
C VAL A 46 -4.31 2.92 0.31
N ALA A 47 -3.75 4.12 0.43
CA ALA A 47 -4.36 5.21 1.19
C ALA A 47 -5.73 5.63 0.64
N TYR A 48 -5.88 5.63 -0.70
CA TYR A 48 -7.17 5.86 -1.34
C TYR A 48 -8.18 4.74 -1.02
N ARG A 49 -7.79 3.47 -1.16
CA ARG A 49 -8.67 2.31 -0.88
C ARG A 49 -9.07 2.21 0.59
N LYS A 50 -8.20 2.63 1.53
CA LYS A 50 -8.52 2.72 2.96
C LYS A 50 -9.44 3.90 3.31
N GLY A 51 -9.84 4.73 2.34
CA GLY A 51 -10.71 5.88 2.58
C GLY A 51 -10.02 7.07 3.25
N LEU A 52 -8.68 7.11 3.30
CA LEU A 52 -7.97 8.29 3.81
C LEU A 52 -8.14 9.51 2.89
N ALA A 53 -8.49 9.30 1.62
CA ALA A 53 -8.72 10.36 0.65
C ALA A 53 -9.86 9.99 -0.31
N ASN A 54 -10.55 11.00 -0.84
CA ASN A 54 -11.65 10.82 -1.80
C ASN A 54 -11.16 10.49 -3.21
N THR A 55 -9.92 10.84 -3.53
CA THR A 55 -9.34 10.60 -4.86
C THR A 55 -7.88 10.15 -4.75
N PRO A 56 -7.37 9.39 -5.75
CA PRO A 56 -5.97 9.03 -5.79
C PRO A 56 -5.03 10.24 -5.83
N GLN A 57 -5.45 11.36 -6.44
CA GLN A 57 -4.66 12.59 -6.49
C GLN A 57 -4.58 13.26 -5.10
N GLN A 58 -5.68 13.25 -4.35
CA GLN A 58 -5.70 13.75 -2.98
C GLN A 58 -4.86 12.86 -2.05
N ALA A 59 -4.94 11.53 -2.17
CA ALA A 59 -4.07 10.61 -1.43
C ALA A 59 -2.58 10.93 -1.69
N ARG A 60 -2.22 11.19 -2.95
CA ARG A 60 -0.85 11.61 -3.31
C ARG A 60 -0.44 12.91 -2.62
N GLN A 61 -1.33 13.90 -2.54
CA GLN A 61 -1.06 15.15 -1.85
C GLN A 61 -0.81 14.91 -0.37
N PHE A 62 -1.65 14.11 0.29
CA PHE A 62 -1.51 13.79 1.72
C PHE A 62 -0.19 13.11 2.03
N VAL A 63 0.20 12.13 1.21
CA VAL A 63 1.51 11.48 1.34
C VAL A 63 2.63 12.48 1.10
N THR A 64 2.62 13.24 0.00
CA THR A 64 3.71 14.15 -0.37
C THR A 64 3.92 15.28 0.65
N HIS A 65 2.83 15.77 1.25
CA HIS A 65 2.89 16.79 2.30
C HIS A 65 3.21 16.21 3.69
N GLY A 66 3.37 14.89 3.81
CA GLY A 66 3.78 14.24 5.06
C GLY A 66 2.66 14.09 6.08
N HIS A 67 1.41 13.98 5.63
CA HIS A 67 0.26 13.73 6.50
C HIS A 67 0.01 12.25 6.78
N VAL A 68 0.69 11.34 6.06
CA VAL A 68 0.47 9.89 6.16
C VAL A 68 1.67 9.21 6.79
N THR A 69 1.39 8.30 7.73
CA THR A 69 2.36 7.39 8.35
C THR A 69 2.08 5.95 7.91
N VAL A 70 3.13 5.13 7.95
CA VAL A 70 3.04 3.68 7.82
C VAL A 70 3.74 3.12 9.06
N GLY A 71 2.95 2.60 10.00
CA GLY A 71 3.41 2.33 11.36
C GLY A 71 3.88 3.63 12.03
N ASP A 72 5.03 3.59 12.68
CA ASP A 72 5.60 4.74 13.38
C ASP A 72 6.38 5.70 12.47
N SER A 73 6.44 5.44 11.16
CA SER A 73 7.28 6.20 10.22
C SER A 73 6.45 7.05 9.26
N ARG A 74 6.72 8.35 9.23
CA ARG A 74 6.17 9.28 8.23
C ARG A 74 6.75 8.98 6.85
N VAL A 75 5.88 8.81 5.85
CA VAL A 75 6.29 8.48 4.48
C VAL A 75 5.86 9.60 3.53
N THR A 76 6.80 10.12 2.75
CA THR A 76 6.54 11.18 1.76
C THR A 76 6.56 10.69 0.30
N ALA A 77 6.88 9.41 0.08
CA ALA A 77 6.96 8.81 -1.25
C ALA A 77 5.67 8.04 -1.62
N PRO A 78 4.82 8.57 -2.52
CA PRO A 78 3.57 7.92 -2.93
C PRO A 78 3.76 6.63 -3.76
N SER A 79 4.97 6.40 -4.27
CA SER A 79 5.35 5.19 -5.01
C SER A 79 5.86 4.06 -4.12
N ARG A 80 5.97 4.25 -2.79
CA ARG A 80 6.39 3.18 -1.88
C ARG A 80 5.41 2.00 -1.98
N THR A 81 5.94 0.80 -2.21
CA THR A 81 5.15 -0.44 -2.14
C THR A 81 4.92 -0.81 -0.69
N VAL A 82 3.66 -1.06 -0.33
CA VAL A 82 3.23 -1.39 1.04
C VAL A 82 3.08 -2.90 1.18
N ALA A 83 3.78 -3.49 2.14
CA ALA A 83 3.60 -4.90 2.45
C ALA A 83 2.22 -5.15 3.05
N VAL A 84 1.68 -6.37 2.90
CA VAL A 84 0.35 -6.72 3.44
C VAL A 84 0.28 -6.47 4.95
N ALA A 85 1.34 -6.84 5.68
CA ALA A 85 1.43 -6.64 7.12
C ALA A 85 1.49 -5.16 7.55
N GLU A 86 1.95 -4.25 6.68
CA GLU A 86 2.03 -2.82 6.99
C GLU A 86 0.76 -2.06 6.56
N GLU A 87 -0.14 -2.72 5.83
CA GLU A 87 -1.31 -2.08 5.24
C GLU A 87 -2.25 -1.53 6.32
N ASP A 88 -2.49 -2.30 7.39
CA ASP A 88 -3.35 -1.90 8.50
C ASP A 88 -2.79 -0.69 9.25
N ASP A 89 -1.47 -0.55 9.32
CA ASP A 89 -0.76 0.53 10.00
C ASP A 89 -0.68 1.84 9.18
N VAL A 90 -1.27 1.89 7.99
CA VAL A 90 -1.38 3.13 7.19
C VAL A 90 -2.45 4.04 7.79
N ALA A 91 -2.04 5.18 8.35
CA ALA A 91 -2.90 6.14 9.03
C ALA A 91 -2.44 7.60 8.81
N PHE A 92 -3.18 8.56 9.38
CA PHE A 92 -2.73 9.95 9.45
C PHE A 92 -1.71 10.14 10.58
N ASP A 93 -0.74 11.00 10.33
CA ASP A 93 0.24 11.43 11.32
C ASP A 93 -0.45 12.21 12.46
N GLU A 94 -0.12 11.91 13.71
CA GLU A 94 -0.72 12.55 14.89
C GLU A 94 -0.59 14.08 14.90
N THR A 95 0.46 14.63 14.28
CA THR A 95 0.69 16.09 14.19
C THR A 95 -0.06 16.75 13.04
N SER A 96 -0.74 15.96 12.21
CA SER A 96 -1.49 16.43 11.05
C SER A 96 -2.84 17.03 11.44
N PRO A 97 -3.26 18.15 10.83
CA PRO A 97 -4.62 18.68 11.01
C PRO A 97 -5.69 17.73 10.43
N LEU A 98 -5.32 16.77 9.57
CA LEU A 98 -6.23 15.79 8.97
C LEU A 98 -6.59 14.64 9.93
N THR A 99 -5.97 14.59 11.11
CA THR A 99 -6.35 13.65 12.17
C THR A 99 -7.76 13.94 12.68
N ASP A 100 -8.19 15.21 12.68
CA ASP A 100 -9.55 15.60 13.02
C ASP A 100 -10.54 15.07 11.97
N GLU A 101 -11.49 14.24 12.41
CA GLU A 101 -12.51 13.62 11.57
C GLU A 101 -13.43 14.65 10.91
N LEU A 102 -13.61 15.83 11.53
CA LEU A 102 -14.46 16.91 11.03
C LEU A 102 -13.73 17.87 10.10
N HIS A 103 -12.46 17.61 9.79
CA HIS A 103 -11.68 18.48 8.92
C HIS A 103 -12.28 18.49 7.49
N PRO A 104 -12.54 19.65 6.87
CA PRO A 104 -13.24 19.75 5.58
C PRO A 104 -12.51 19.08 4.41
N ALA A 105 -11.21 18.83 4.57
CA ALA A 105 -10.41 18.11 3.58
C ALA A 105 -10.37 16.59 3.79
N ARG A 106 -10.97 16.03 4.85
CA ARG A 106 -11.10 14.58 4.98
C ARG A 106 -12.07 14.04 3.93
N ALA A 107 -12.01 12.73 3.73
CA ALA A 107 -13.06 12.06 3.03
C ALA A 107 -14.36 12.25 3.83
N ASP A 108 -15.31 13.04 3.29
CA ASP A 108 -16.70 12.93 3.70
C ASP A 108 -17.06 11.46 3.50
N ASN A 109 -17.46 10.78 4.57
CA ASN A 109 -17.81 9.37 4.55
C ASN A 109 -18.65 9.10 3.30
N GLN A 110 -18.13 8.30 2.36
CA GLN A 110 -18.92 7.82 1.24
C GLN A 110 -19.96 6.87 1.85
N GLU A 111 -21.17 7.40 2.06
CA GLU A 111 -22.38 6.59 2.32
C GLU A 111 -22.61 5.57 1.21
#